data_AF-A0A927G8C9-F1
#
_entry.id   AF-A0A927G8C9-F1
#
_cell.length_a   1.000
_cell.length_b   1.000
_cell.length_c   1.000
_cell.angle_alpha   90.00
_cell.angle_beta   90.00
_cell.angle_gamma   90.00
#
_symmetry.space_group_name_H-M   'P 1'
#
loop_
_entity.id
_entity.type
_entity.pdbx_description
1 polymer ?
#
loop_
_entity_poly.entity_id
_entity_poly.type
_entity_poly.pdbx_seq_one_letter_code
_entity_poly.pdbx_strand_id
1 'polypeptide(L)' 'MSAATVRTALDVPVRRAKGLLDTHLLLWAGLPPVHRYPSHRLLVAQAITEGIPLGTHDAALDRSPGPIQVA' A
#
# COMPACT_ATOMS: atom_id res chain seq x y z
N MET A 1 19.38 -26.45 -4.15
CA MET A 1 17.99 -26.00 -4.29
C MET A 1 18.01 -24.66 -5.01
N SER A 2 17.54 -24.62 -6.26
CA SER A 2 17.61 -23.44 -7.13
C SER A 2 16.50 -22.45 -6.80
N ALA A 3 16.83 -21.15 -6.79
CA ALA A 3 15.91 -20.02 -6.63
C ALA A 3 15.03 -19.83 -7.88
N ALA A 4 14.31 -20.88 -8.28
CA ALA A 4 13.39 -20.86 -9.39
C ALA A 4 12.00 -20.42 -8.90
N THR A 5 11.64 -19.20 -9.29
CA THR A 5 10.28 -18.83 -9.70
C THR A 5 9.22 -18.77 -8.60
N VAL A 6 9.11 -17.60 -7.96
CA VAL A 6 7.77 -17.06 -7.61
C VAL A 6 7.45 -15.95 -8.61
N ARG A 7 6.98 -16.35 -9.80
CA ARG A 7 6.32 -15.43 -10.73
C ARG A 7 4.85 -15.79 -10.76
N THR A 8 4.12 -15.37 -9.73
CA THR A 8 2.66 -15.42 -9.72
C THR A 8 2.17 -14.36 -10.70
N ALA A 9 1.85 -14.77 -11.91
CA ALA A 9 1.20 -13.92 -12.90
C ALA A 9 -0.20 -13.55 -12.38
N LEU A 10 -0.35 -12.31 -11.93
CA LEU A 10 -1.65 -11.69 -11.73
C LEU A 10 -2.19 -11.33 -13.12
N ASP A 11 -3.08 -12.13 -13.67
CA ASP A 11 -3.78 -11.83 -14.93
C ASP A 11 -4.92 -10.83 -14.70
N VAL A 12 -4.57 -9.74 -14.01
CA VAL A 12 -5.39 -8.55 -13.83
C VAL A 12 -4.77 -7.50 -14.75
N PRO A 13 -5.54 -6.73 -15.54
CA PRO A 13 -4.97 -5.67 -16.37
C PRO A 13 -4.43 -4.54 -15.48
N VAL A 14 -3.23 -4.76 -14.93
CA VAL A 14 -2.50 -3.79 -14.14
C VAL A 14 -1.85 -2.81 -15.12
N ARG A 15 -2.42 -1.60 -15.22
CA ARG A 15 -1.89 -0.55 -16.10
C ARG A 15 -0.42 -0.22 -15.79
N ARG A 16 -0.05 -0.20 -14.49
CA ARG A 16 1.32 -0.18 -13.94
C ARG A 16 1.31 -0.71 -12.51
N ALA A 17 2.18 -1.68 -12.20
CA ALA A 17 2.35 -2.21 -10.86
C ALA A 17 3.60 -1.60 -10.22
N LYS A 18 3.52 -1.26 -8.93
CA LYS A 18 4.70 -0.91 -8.13
C LYS A 18 4.91 -1.98 -7.08
N GLY A 19 6.17 -2.34 -6.85
CA GLY A 19 6.54 -3.35 -5.86
C GLY A 19 6.37 -2.84 -4.44
N LEU A 20 6.09 -3.78 -3.52
CA LEU A 20 6.22 -3.55 -2.09
C LEU A 20 7.67 -3.82 -1.68
N LEU A 21 8.29 -2.83 -1.04
CA LEU A 21 9.65 -2.93 -0.53
C LEU A 21 9.61 -3.09 1.00
N ASP A 22 10.72 -3.54 1.60
CA ASP A 22 10.82 -3.76 3.05
C ASP A 22 10.49 -2.49 3.85
N THR A 23 10.83 -1.31 3.34
CA THR A 23 10.48 -0.02 3.95
C THR A 23 8.97 0.21 4.01
N HIS A 24 8.20 -0.23 2.99
CA HIS A 24 6.74 -0.16 3.02
C HIS A 24 6.17 -1.07 4.12
N LEU A 25 6.74 -2.27 4.28
CA LEU A 25 6.31 -3.23 5.30
C LEU A 25 6.66 -2.78 6.72
N LEU A 26 7.85 -2.19 6.90
CA LEU A 26 8.28 -1.67 8.19
C LEU A 26 7.37 -0.52 8.67
N LEU A 27 7.06 0.43 7.78
CA LEU A 27 6.14 1.51 8.10
C LEU A 27 4.72 0.97 8.31
N TRP A 28 4.26 0.06 7.46
CA TRP A 28 2.97 -0.61 7.62
C TRP A 28 2.81 -1.22 9.01
N ALA A 29 3.82 -1.91 9.53
CA ALA A 29 3.78 -2.53 10.85
C ALA A 29 3.58 -1.52 12.00
N GLY A 30 4.08 -0.30 11.83
CA GLY A 30 3.97 0.79 12.81
C GLY A 30 2.68 1.62 12.73
N LEU A 31 1.88 1.48 11.66
CA LEU A 31 0.65 2.26 11.51
C LEU A 31 -0.44 1.83 12.53
N PRO A 32 -1.35 2.74 12.93
CA PRO A 32 -2.53 2.35 13.68
C PRO A 32 -3.51 1.55 12.80
N PRO A 33 -4.28 0.59 13.35
CA PRO A 33 -5.30 -0.17 12.62
C PRO A 33 -6.58 0.67 12.42
N VAL A 34 -6.46 1.77 11.69
CA VAL A 34 -7.57 2.70 11.43
C VAL A 34 -8.63 2.18 10.46
N HIS A 35 -8.35 1.09 9.73
CA HIS A 35 -9.27 0.49 8.75
C HIS A 35 -9.41 -1.03 8.88
N ARG A 36 -10.56 -1.57 8.43
CA ARG A 36 -10.94 -2.99 8.52
C ARG A 36 -9.98 -3.92 7.76
N TYR A 37 -9.36 -3.46 6.68
CA TYR A 37 -8.53 -4.29 5.82
C TYR A 37 -7.05 -3.89 5.89
N PRO A 38 -6.13 -4.86 6.10
CA PRO A 38 -4.70 -4.59 6.23
C PRO A 38 -4.07 -4.03 4.94
N SER A 39 -4.68 -4.30 3.78
CA SER A 39 -4.25 -3.80 2.47
C SER A 39 -4.32 -2.28 2.35
N HIS A 40 -5.29 -1.61 2.99
CA HIS A 40 -5.40 -0.15 2.91
C HIS A 40 -4.22 0.53 3.62
N ARG A 41 -3.76 -0.06 4.73
CA ARG A 41 -2.55 0.42 5.43
C ARG A 41 -1.29 0.25 4.61
N LEU A 42 -1.22 -0.75 3.72
CA LEU A 42 -0.09 -0.89 2.80
C LEU A 42 -0.07 0.24 1.77
N LEU A 43 -1.24 0.65 1.25
CA LEU A 43 -1.33 1.80 0.35
C LEU A 43 -0.92 3.11 1.05
N VAL A 44 -1.34 3.30 2.31
CA VAL A 44 -0.90 4.44 3.14
C VAL A 44 0.62 4.42 3.35
N ALA A 45 1.18 3.27 3.73
CA ALA A 45 2.63 3.14 3.92
C ALA A 45 3.43 3.42 2.64
N GLN A 46 2.93 2.95 1.50
CA GLN A 46 3.54 3.25 0.21
C GLN A 46 3.46 4.74 -0.13
N ALA A 47 2.30 5.38 0.05
CA ALA A 47 2.11 6.81 -0.19
C ALA A 47 3.06 7.67 0.65
N ILE A 48 3.21 7.34 1.94
CA ILE A 48 4.15 8.03 2.83
C ILE A 48 5.61 7.79 2.38
N THR A 49 5.98 6.54 2.12
CA THR A 49 7.38 6.19 1.78
C THR A 49 7.80 6.80 0.44
N GLU A 50 6.88 6.88 -0.51
CA GLU A 50 7.16 7.37 -1.87
C GLU A 50 6.89 8.86 -2.04
N GLY A 51 6.26 9.52 -1.06
CA GLY A 51 5.88 10.93 -1.14
C GLY A 51 4.82 11.19 -2.22
N ILE A 52 3.98 10.21 -2.53
CA ILE A 52 2.94 10.30 -3.57
C ILE A 52 1.57 10.37 -2.89
N PRO A 53 0.69 11.33 -3.23
CA PRO A 53 -0.65 11.40 -2.65
C PRO A 53 -1.49 10.15 -2.92
N LEU A 54 -2.18 9.65 -1.89
CA LEU A 54 -3.19 8.59 -2.02
C LEU A 54 -4.57 9.22 -2.17
N GLY A 55 -5.07 9.27 -3.41
CA GLY A 55 -6.46 9.62 -3.70
C GLY A 55 -7.39 8.44 -3.39
N THR A 56 -8.46 8.68 -2.63
CA THR A 56 -9.42 7.63 -2.22
C THR A 56 -10.83 8.19 -2.00
N HIS A 57 -11.84 7.35 -2.19
CA HIS A 57 -13.22 7.61 -1.75
C HIS A 57 -13.54 6.95 -0.40
N ASP A 58 -12.59 6.22 0.18
CA ASP A 58 -12.74 5.61 1.50
C ASP A 58 -12.51 6.65 2.59
N ALA A 59 -13.60 7.23 3.09
CA ALA A 59 -13.58 8.25 4.13
C ALA A 59 -12.92 7.79 5.44
N ALA A 60 -12.80 6.48 5.69
CA ALA A 60 -12.13 6.00 6.89
C ALA A 60 -10.61 6.21 6.84
N LEU A 61 -10.04 6.47 5.65
CA LEU A 61 -8.61 6.79 5.51
C LEU A 61 -8.27 8.24 5.84
N ASP A 62 -9.24 9.13 6.05
CA ASP A 62 -9.03 10.53 6.44
C ASP A 62 -8.23 10.67 7.76
N ARG A 63 -8.31 9.65 8.63
CA ARG A 63 -7.58 9.60 9.91
C ARG A 63 -6.18 9.01 9.79
N SER A 64 -5.77 8.61 8.59
CA SER A 64 -4.45 8.03 8.37
C SER A 64 -3.39 9.13 8.27
N PRO A 65 -2.17 8.91 8.77
CA PRO A 65 -1.09 9.86 8.57
C PRO A 65 -0.68 9.93 7.09
N GLY A 66 -0.08 11.04 6.69
CA GLY A 66 0.55 11.19 5.38
C GLY A 66 -0.30 11.92 4.33
N PRO A 67 0.09 11.84 3.05
CA PRO A 67 -0.51 12.63 1.97
C PRO A 67 -1.81 11.96 1.47
N ILE A 68 -2.84 11.93 2.32
CA ILE A 68 -4.13 11.33 1.99
C ILE A 68 -5.09 12.39 1.43
N GLN A 69 -5.78 12.05 0.34
CA GLN A 69 -6.79 12.92 -0.28
C GLN A 69 -8.09 12.14 -0.40
N VAL A 70 -9.04 12.46 0.48
CA VAL A 70 -10.39 11.88 0.42
C VAL A 70 -11.27 12.77 -0.47
N ALA A 71 -11.94 12.14 -1.43
CA ALA A 71 -12.85 12.79 -2.39
C ALA A 71 -14.29 12.35 -2.20
#